data_AF-A0A7K0FWJ4-F1
#
_entry.id   AF-A0A7K0FWJ4-F1
#
_cell.length_a   1.000
_cell.length_b   1.000
_cell.length_c   1.000
_cell.angle_alpha   90.00
_cell.angle_beta   90.00
_cell.angle_gamma   90.00
#
_symmetry.space_group_name_H-M   'P 1'
#
loop_
_entity.id
_entity.type
_entity.pdbx_description
1 polymer ?
#
loop_
_entity_poly.entity_id
_entity_poly.type
_entity_poly.pdbx_seq_one_letter_code
_entity_poly.pdbx_strand_id
1 'polypeptide(L)'
;MAKTKWIIEPSTVTIYPKRSLRILGLVFFILVAVFIYFLATEMSGYSVATSITYYVVLLMIPLLLVFVAESKVIFNGTDRRLYKKIGFLPVGSIPFDDIAAVELYETLGSGFNYSLFRKSNRHGKGLVVSAGYSKATDANFIQYQNEVLPKIDELVFANAPVISKQAIFDFEFFKEEGGVYVLRQNKIGGLIVGFVMIGITVAILLNPDFMMEEAAFKRILVTYFPLIIGLVFVYAFFSSLKFDKNQGKVIHSTFGGRKVTEYAFDDLIRFQIVRKTTNLIYSGTEVNAEIYLPDKNKMKTLSMKSFIGTKKIDRFLDEANTILGRI
;
A
#
# COMPACT_ATOMS: atom_id res chain seq x y z
N MET A 1 -21.79 9.32 -12.86
CA MET A 1 -21.79 7.88 -13.19
C MET A 1 -20.46 7.52 -13.85
N ALA A 2 -19.56 6.86 -13.11
CA ALA A 2 -18.43 6.20 -13.74
C ALA A 2 -18.96 4.86 -14.28
N LYS A 3 -19.14 4.75 -15.60
CA LYS A 3 -19.65 3.51 -16.21
C LYS A 3 -18.48 2.70 -16.73
N THR A 4 -18.23 1.55 -16.11
CA THR A 4 -17.40 0.50 -16.71
C THR A 4 -18.11 0.01 -17.97
N LYS A 5 -17.37 -0.18 -19.07
CA LYS A 5 -17.88 -0.90 -20.24
C LYS A 5 -17.08 -2.18 -20.42
N TRP A 6 -17.72 -3.24 -20.92
CA TRP A 6 -17.07 -4.50 -21.21
C TRP A 6 -17.56 -5.09 -22.52
N ILE A 7 -16.79 -6.05 -23.04
CA ILE A 7 -17.13 -6.91 -24.18
C ILE A 7 -16.79 -8.33 -23.73
N ILE A 8 -17.78 -9.22 -23.78
CA ILE A 8 -17.61 -10.64 -23.45
C ILE A 8 -17.68 -11.44 -24.76
N GLU A 9 -16.66 -12.23 -24.98
CA GLU A 9 -16.51 -13.19 -26.07
C GLU A 9 -16.27 -14.59 -25.47
N PRO A 10 -16.38 -15.69 -26.24
CA PRO A 10 -16.31 -17.04 -25.70
C PRO A 10 -15.06 -17.31 -24.85
N SER A 11 -13.89 -16.88 -25.33
CA SER A 11 -12.60 -17.06 -24.65
C SER A 11 -12.00 -15.77 -24.09
N THR A 12 -12.67 -14.62 -24.23
CA THR A 12 -12.07 -13.32 -23.90
C THR A 12 -13.04 -12.40 -23.18
N VAL A 13 -12.56 -11.68 -22.17
CA VAL A 13 -13.28 -10.56 -21.55
C VAL A 13 -12.44 -9.29 -21.65
N THR A 14 -12.95 -8.29 -22.35
CA THR A 14 -12.31 -6.98 -22.44
C THR A 14 -13.06 -5.96 -21.60
N ILE A 15 -12.35 -5.27 -20.71
CA ILE A 15 -12.93 -4.30 -19.77
C ILE A 15 -12.29 -2.93 -19.96
N TYR A 16 -13.12 -1.89 -19.96
CA TYR A 16 -12.75 -0.49 -20.07
C TYR A 16 -13.08 0.25 -18.77
N PRO A 17 -12.20 0.22 -17.76
CA PRO A 17 -12.48 0.74 -16.42
C PRO A 17 -12.60 2.27 -16.38
N LYS A 18 -11.96 2.98 -17.32
CA LYS A 18 -11.84 4.44 -17.30
C LYS A 18 -12.57 5.14 -18.44
N ARG A 19 -13.46 4.45 -19.16
CA ARG A 19 -14.06 4.98 -20.39
C ARG A 19 -14.88 6.25 -20.18
N SER A 20 -15.39 6.48 -18.97
CA SER A 20 -16.07 7.73 -18.61
C SER A 20 -15.17 8.97 -18.68
N LEU A 21 -13.84 8.81 -18.54
CA LEU A 21 -12.89 9.92 -18.70
C LEU A 21 -12.86 10.47 -20.13
N ARG A 22 -13.36 9.74 -21.12
CA ARG A 22 -13.41 10.22 -22.51
C ARG A 22 -14.33 11.43 -22.65
N ILE A 23 -15.48 11.43 -21.98
CA ILE A 23 -16.41 12.56 -21.99
C ILE A 23 -15.76 13.76 -21.31
N LEU A 24 -15.13 13.53 -20.15
CA LEU A 24 -14.42 14.58 -19.43
C LEU A 24 -13.29 15.17 -20.28
N GLY A 25 -12.49 14.31 -20.93
CA GLY A 25 -11.43 14.71 -21.85
C GLY A 25 -11.94 15.55 -23.02
N LEU A 26 -13.10 15.20 -23.60
CA LEU A 26 -13.74 16.01 -24.65
C LEU A 26 -14.21 17.38 -24.15
N VAL A 27 -14.81 17.44 -22.95
CA VAL A 27 -15.19 18.71 -22.34
C VAL A 27 -13.97 19.60 -22.10
N PHE A 28 -12.90 19.04 -21.51
CA PHE A 28 -11.64 19.77 -21.32
C PHE A 28 -11.01 20.18 -22.65
N PHE A 29 -11.08 19.34 -23.68
CA PHE A 29 -10.57 19.67 -25.00
C PHE A 29 -11.28 20.90 -25.59
N ILE A 30 -12.61 20.96 -25.49
CA ILE A 30 -13.39 22.12 -25.96
C ILE A 30 -13.01 23.38 -25.16
N LEU A 31 -12.95 23.29 -23.82
CA LEU A 31 -12.58 24.42 -22.97
C LEU A 31 -11.18 24.95 -23.29
N VAL A 32 -10.21 24.05 -23.44
CA VAL A 32 -8.83 24.41 -23.80
C VAL A 32 -8.77 24.98 -25.21
N ALA A 33 -9.55 24.45 -26.17
CA ALA A 33 -9.60 24.98 -27.53
C ALA A 33 -10.17 26.41 -27.57
N VAL A 34 -11.25 26.68 -26.83
CA VAL A 34 -11.81 28.04 -26.68
C VAL A 34 -10.80 28.98 -26.03
N PHE A 35 -10.10 28.51 -24.99
CA PHE A 35 -9.07 29.30 -24.33
C PHE A 35 -7.87 29.59 -25.24
N ILE A 36 -7.44 28.62 -26.04
CA ILE A 36 -6.39 28.80 -27.07
C ILE A 36 -6.84 29.83 -28.12
N TYR A 37 -8.09 29.76 -28.57
CA TYR A 37 -8.64 30.75 -29.51
C TYR A 37 -8.59 32.17 -28.94
N PHE A 38 -8.98 32.35 -27.68
CA PHE A 38 -8.86 33.63 -26.97
C PHE A 38 -7.40 34.07 -26.83
N LEU A 39 -6.48 33.18 -26.46
CA LEU A 39 -5.05 33.53 -26.38
C LEU A 39 -4.47 33.90 -27.74
N ALA A 40 -4.93 33.28 -28.82
CA ALA A 40 -4.45 33.58 -30.17
C ALA A 40 -4.79 35.01 -30.61
N THR A 41 -5.88 35.60 -30.12
CA THR A 41 -6.22 37.00 -30.41
C THR A 41 -5.36 38.00 -29.63
N GLU A 42 -4.86 37.61 -28.46
CA GLU A 42 -4.05 38.47 -27.57
C GLU A 42 -2.52 38.34 -27.81
N MET A 43 -2.06 37.25 -28.44
CA MET A 43 -0.63 36.94 -28.61
C MET A 43 0.00 37.47 -29.92
N SER A 44 -0.55 38.52 -30.52
CA SER A 44 -0.11 39.06 -31.82
C SER A 44 1.35 39.56 -31.87
N GLY A 45 2.00 39.78 -30.70
CA GLY A 45 3.39 40.22 -30.59
C GLY A 45 4.43 39.12 -30.37
N TYR A 46 4.05 37.85 -30.25
CA TYR A 46 4.97 36.74 -30.00
C TYR A 46 5.41 36.05 -31.30
N SER A 47 6.59 35.42 -31.29
CA SER A 47 7.03 34.61 -32.43
C SER A 47 6.11 33.40 -32.63
N VAL A 48 5.87 33.04 -33.90
CA VAL A 48 4.98 31.93 -34.29
C VAL A 48 5.38 30.62 -33.59
N ALA A 49 6.68 30.35 -33.47
CA ALA A 49 7.19 29.14 -32.81
C ALA A 49 6.80 29.07 -31.32
N THR A 50 6.87 30.20 -30.60
CA THR A 50 6.49 30.27 -29.18
C THR A 50 5.00 30.04 -29.00
N SER A 51 4.17 30.66 -29.83
CA SER A 51 2.71 30.51 -29.77
C SER A 51 2.28 29.06 -30.06
N ILE A 52 2.83 28.43 -31.10
CA ILE A 52 2.56 27.02 -31.43
C ILE A 52 2.96 26.10 -30.26
N THR A 53 4.13 26.32 -29.67
CA THR A 53 4.61 25.50 -28.54
C THR A 53 3.63 25.56 -27.36
N TYR A 54 3.16 26.77 -27.01
CA TYR A 54 2.16 26.94 -25.96
C TYR A 54 0.85 26.21 -26.25
N TYR A 55 0.33 26.31 -27.47
CA TYR A 55 -0.92 25.64 -27.85
C TYR A 55 -0.80 24.12 -27.80
N VAL A 56 0.33 23.57 -28.26
CA VAL A 56 0.59 22.13 -28.19
C VAL A 56 0.64 21.67 -26.74
N VAL A 57 1.36 22.37 -25.86
CA VAL A 57 1.46 22.01 -24.43
C VAL A 57 0.09 22.05 -23.75
N LEU A 58 -0.74 23.05 -24.05
CA LEU A 58 -2.11 23.13 -23.50
C LEU A 58 -3.00 21.99 -24.00
N LEU A 59 -2.92 21.63 -25.30
CA LEU A 59 -3.69 20.53 -25.89
C LEU A 59 -3.23 19.14 -25.42
N MET A 60 -1.98 19.00 -24.96
CA MET A 60 -1.48 17.72 -24.45
C MET A 60 -2.27 17.22 -23.23
N ILE A 61 -2.74 18.09 -22.36
CA ILE A 61 -3.47 17.72 -21.14
C ILE A 61 -4.79 16.98 -21.46
N PRO A 62 -5.73 17.54 -22.24
CA PRO A 62 -6.96 16.84 -22.60
C PRO A 62 -6.68 15.61 -23.47
N LEU A 63 -5.66 15.64 -24.33
CA LEU A 63 -5.27 14.50 -25.16
C LEU A 63 -4.82 13.31 -24.28
N LEU A 64 -4.01 13.57 -23.25
CA LEU A 64 -3.59 12.55 -22.27
C LEU A 64 -4.79 11.96 -21.52
N LEU A 65 -5.78 12.77 -21.15
CA LEU A 65 -7.00 12.27 -20.49
C LEU A 65 -7.78 11.31 -21.40
N VAL A 66 -7.95 11.66 -22.67
CA VAL A 66 -8.61 10.78 -23.66
C VAL A 66 -7.80 9.49 -23.86
N PHE A 67 -6.47 9.60 -23.95
CA PHE A 67 -5.60 8.45 -24.11
C PHE A 67 -5.69 7.48 -22.91
N VAL A 68 -5.72 8.01 -21.69
CA VAL A 68 -5.92 7.22 -20.46
C VAL A 68 -7.34 6.63 -20.40
N ALA A 69 -8.34 7.30 -20.96
CA ALA A 69 -9.71 6.79 -21.03
C ALA A 69 -9.84 5.52 -21.90
N GLU A 70 -8.98 5.38 -22.91
CA GLU A 70 -8.90 4.19 -23.78
C GLU A 70 -8.06 3.05 -23.15
N SER A 71 -7.74 3.15 -21.87
CA SER A 71 -7.16 2.03 -21.12
C SER A 71 -8.13 0.86 -21.04
N LYS A 72 -7.62 -0.34 -21.35
CA LYS A 72 -8.38 -1.59 -21.30
C LYS A 72 -7.59 -2.73 -20.67
N VAL A 73 -8.32 -3.64 -20.05
CA VAL A 73 -7.82 -4.88 -19.46
C VAL A 73 -8.49 -6.02 -20.21
N ILE A 74 -7.70 -6.95 -20.75
CA ILE A 74 -8.18 -8.05 -21.58
C ILE A 74 -7.79 -9.36 -20.89
N PHE A 75 -8.77 -10.12 -20.44
CA PHE A 75 -8.58 -11.49 -19.96
C PHE A 75 -8.68 -12.41 -21.18
N ASN A 76 -7.57 -12.96 -21.64
CA ASN A 76 -7.53 -13.91 -22.75
C ASN A 76 -7.39 -15.34 -22.20
N GLY A 77 -8.44 -16.14 -22.35
CA GLY A 77 -8.49 -17.54 -21.95
C GLY A 77 -7.66 -18.46 -22.85
N THR A 78 -7.46 -18.11 -24.13
CA THR A 78 -6.63 -18.89 -25.06
C THR A 78 -5.17 -18.87 -24.63
N ASP A 79 -4.63 -17.69 -24.32
CA ASP A 79 -3.25 -17.53 -23.88
C ASP A 79 -3.08 -17.71 -22.36
N ARG A 80 -4.19 -17.86 -21.61
CA ARG A 80 -4.26 -17.80 -20.14
C ARG A 80 -3.53 -16.59 -19.55
N ARG A 81 -3.74 -15.42 -20.15
CA ARG A 81 -3.05 -14.18 -19.79
C ARG A 81 -3.99 -13.00 -19.77
N LEU A 82 -3.77 -12.12 -18.80
CA LEU A 82 -4.33 -10.79 -18.76
C LEU A 82 -3.39 -9.82 -19.45
N TYR A 83 -3.92 -8.99 -20.35
CA TYR A 83 -3.20 -7.90 -20.99
C TYR A 83 -3.74 -6.54 -20.55
N LYS A 84 -2.84 -5.63 -20.20
CA LYS A 84 -3.16 -4.22 -19.97
C LYS A 84 -2.72 -3.43 -21.19
N LYS A 85 -3.67 -2.73 -21.83
CA LYS A 85 -3.40 -1.86 -22.97
C LYS A 85 -3.86 -0.43 -22.68
N ILE A 86 -3.17 0.56 -23.24
CA ILE A 86 -3.62 1.96 -23.28
C ILE A 86 -3.77 2.31 -24.76
N GLY A 87 -5.01 2.47 -25.23
CA GLY A 87 -5.29 2.48 -26.66
C GLY A 87 -4.84 1.18 -27.31
N PHE A 88 -3.89 1.28 -28.25
CA PHE A 88 -3.29 0.14 -28.95
C PHE A 88 -1.98 -0.37 -28.31
N LEU A 89 -1.37 0.41 -27.40
CA LEU A 89 -0.06 0.07 -26.82
C LEU A 89 -0.19 -0.93 -25.67
N PRO A 90 0.52 -2.09 -25.71
CA PRO A 90 0.60 -2.99 -24.57
C PRO A 90 1.50 -2.39 -23.49
N VAL A 91 0.97 -2.28 -22.27
CA VAL A 91 1.69 -1.70 -21.11
C VAL A 91 2.03 -2.78 -20.07
N GLY A 92 1.44 -3.97 -20.18
CA GLY A 92 1.83 -5.10 -19.35
C GLY A 92 1.01 -6.35 -19.61
N SER A 93 1.50 -7.48 -19.10
CA SER A 93 0.76 -8.73 -19.05
C SER A 93 0.91 -9.43 -17.69
N ILE A 94 -0.06 -10.27 -17.34
CA ILE A 94 -0.07 -11.09 -16.11
C ILE A 94 -0.57 -12.48 -16.51
N PRO A 95 0.19 -13.55 -16.27
CA PRO A 95 -0.32 -14.92 -16.38
C PRO A 95 -1.52 -15.15 -15.44
N PHE A 96 -2.50 -15.94 -15.84
CA PHE A 96 -3.64 -16.25 -14.97
C PHE A 96 -3.21 -16.93 -13.66
N ASP A 97 -2.17 -17.76 -13.72
CA ASP A 97 -1.64 -18.45 -12.54
C ASP A 97 -0.98 -17.49 -11.53
N ASP A 98 -0.65 -16.26 -11.94
CA ASP A 98 -0.15 -15.19 -11.05
C ASP A 98 -1.26 -14.33 -10.46
N ILE A 99 -2.52 -14.52 -10.88
CA ILE A 99 -3.67 -13.80 -10.33
C ILE A 99 -4.08 -14.49 -9.02
N ALA A 100 -4.15 -13.71 -7.94
CA ALA A 100 -4.59 -14.21 -6.64
C ALA A 100 -6.10 -14.12 -6.49
N ALA A 101 -6.68 -12.96 -6.83
CA ALA A 101 -8.10 -12.69 -6.67
C ALA A 101 -8.51 -11.45 -7.47
N VAL A 102 -9.82 -11.32 -7.72
CA VAL A 102 -10.47 -10.09 -8.17
C VAL A 102 -11.51 -9.74 -7.12
N GLU A 103 -11.24 -8.71 -6.32
CA GLU A 103 -12.02 -8.39 -5.12
C GLU A 103 -12.39 -6.91 -5.08
N LEU A 104 -13.38 -6.60 -4.25
CA LEU A 104 -13.76 -5.23 -3.96
C LEU A 104 -12.64 -4.54 -3.17
N TYR A 105 -12.22 -3.38 -3.64
CA TYR A 105 -11.22 -2.54 -3.02
C TYR A 105 -11.85 -1.19 -2.67
N GLU A 106 -11.97 -0.95 -1.37
CA GLU A 106 -12.53 0.29 -0.84
C GLU A 106 -11.43 1.33 -0.62
N THR A 107 -11.68 2.56 -1.07
CA THR A 107 -10.82 3.70 -0.76
C THR A 107 -11.57 4.61 0.20
N LEU A 108 -11.01 4.79 1.39
CA LEU A 108 -11.59 5.62 2.45
C LEU A 108 -11.96 7.01 1.89
N GLY A 109 -13.24 7.38 1.98
CA GLY A 109 -13.75 8.68 1.52
C GLY A 109 -13.92 8.87 0.01
N SER A 110 -13.62 7.87 -0.83
CA SER A 110 -13.68 8.01 -2.30
C SER A 110 -14.57 6.98 -3.02
N GLY A 111 -15.07 5.96 -2.31
CA GLY A 111 -15.88 4.88 -2.88
C GLY A 111 -15.09 3.57 -3.05
N PHE A 112 -15.56 2.67 -3.90
CA PHE A 112 -15.00 1.34 -4.09
C PHE A 112 -14.91 0.94 -5.57
N ASN A 113 -14.00 0.01 -5.89
CA ASN A 113 -13.89 -0.57 -7.23
C ASN A 113 -13.50 -2.05 -7.12
N TYR A 114 -13.63 -2.80 -8.22
CA TYR A 114 -12.98 -4.09 -8.33
C TYR A 114 -11.53 -3.91 -8.76
N SER A 115 -10.64 -4.55 -8.02
CA SER A 115 -9.22 -4.58 -8.31
C SER A 115 -8.72 -6.02 -8.35
N LEU A 116 -7.83 -6.28 -9.30
CA LEU A 116 -7.15 -7.54 -9.46
C LEU A 116 -5.85 -7.53 -8.66
N PHE A 117 -5.65 -8.56 -7.85
CA PHE A 117 -4.47 -8.73 -7.01
C PHE A 117 -3.60 -9.86 -7.57
N ARG A 118 -2.28 -9.64 -7.60
CA ARG A 118 -1.31 -10.67 -7.99
C ARG A 118 -0.91 -11.48 -6.77
N LYS A 119 -0.57 -12.76 -6.93
CA LYS A 119 -0.03 -13.62 -5.86
C LYS A 119 1.24 -13.04 -5.27
N SER A 120 2.12 -12.47 -6.10
CA SER A 120 3.34 -11.79 -5.66
C SER A 120 3.11 -10.44 -4.94
N ASN A 121 1.88 -9.93 -4.92
CA ASN A 121 1.54 -8.65 -4.30
C ASN A 121 0.07 -8.58 -3.89
N ARG A 122 -0.39 -9.53 -3.06
CA ARG A 122 -1.81 -9.67 -2.71
C ARG A 122 -2.36 -8.45 -1.96
N HIS A 123 -1.53 -7.82 -1.14
CA HIS A 123 -1.93 -6.71 -0.27
C HIS A 123 -1.69 -5.32 -0.86
N GLY A 124 -1.41 -5.22 -2.17
CA GLY A 124 -1.13 -3.96 -2.87
C GLY A 124 -2.37 -3.11 -3.17
N LYS A 125 -2.24 -2.12 -4.07
CA LYS A 125 -3.41 -1.39 -4.64
C LYS A 125 -4.17 -2.21 -5.70
N GLY A 126 -3.60 -3.32 -6.14
CA GLY A 126 -4.13 -4.10 -7.27
C GLY A 126 -4.08 -3.35 -8.60
N LEU A 127 -4.52 -4.03 -9.65
CA LEU A 127 -4.83 -3.46 -10.95
C LEU A 127 -6.35 -3.21 -11.01
N VAL A 128 -6.75 -1.96 -11.12
CA VAL A 128 -8.17 -1.60 -11.23
C VAL A 128 -8.79 -2.23 -12.48
N VAL A 129 -9.85 -3.03 -12.29
CA VAL A 129 -10.58 -3.72 -13.36
C VAL A 129 -12.02 -3.22 -13.50
N SER A 130 -12.52 -2.38 -12.59
CA SER A 130 -13.79 -1.64 -12.79
C SER A 130 -13.61 -0.14 -12.63
N ALA A 131 -14.65 0.63 -12.99
CA ALA A 131 -14.79 2.01 -12.57
C ALA A 131 -14.92 2.13 -11.03
N GLY A 132 -14.82 3.37 -10.54
CA GLY A 132 -15.11 3.69 -9.14
C GLY A 132 -16.60 3.90 -8.92
N TYR A 133 -17.18 3.14 -7.98
CA TYR A 133 -18.57 3.20 -7.57
C TYR A 133 -18.69 3.85 -6.19
N SER A 134 -19.77 4.59 -5.97
CA SER A 134 -20.06 5.23 -4.67
C SER A 134 -21.19 4.55 -3.90
N LYS A 135 -21.98 3.69 -4.56
CA LYS A 135 -23.14 3.00 -3.97
C LYS A 135 -23.23 1.58 -4.50
N ALA A 136 -23.58 0.63 -3.62
CA ALA A 136 -23.80 -0.77 -3.99
C ALA A 136 -25.07 -0.96 -4.86
N THR A 137 -25.95 0.04 -4.90
CA THR A 137 -27.16 0.04 -5.73
C THR A 137 -26.95 0.59 -7.14
N ASP A 138 -25.71 0.90 -7.55
CA ASP A 138 -25.43 1.36 -8.91
C ASP A 138 -25.73 0.24 -9.91
N ALA A 139 -26.58 0.51 -10.90
CA ALA A 139 -26.96 -0.46 -11.91
C ALA A 139 -25.75 -1.02 -12.70
N ASN A 140 -24.72 -0.18 -12.95
CA ASN A 140 -23.51 -0.63 -13.63
C ASN A 140 -22.66 -1.54 -12.74
N PHE A 141 -22.69 -1.35 -11.42
CA PHE A 141 -22.02 -2.23 -10.47
C PHE A 141 -22.70 -3.60 -10.44
N ILE A 142 -24.03 -3.62 -10.32
CA ILE A 142 -24.83 -4.86 -10.30
C ILE A 142 -24.63 -5.66 -11.60
N GLN A 143 -24.68 -4.99 -12.76
CA GLN A 143 -24.41 -5.64 -14.05
C GLN A 143 -22.99 -6.20 -14.13
N TYR A 144 -21.98 -5.44 -13.67
CA TYR A 144 -20.60 -5.92 -13.64
C TYR A 144 -20.45 -7.18 -12.76
N GLN A 145 -21.13 -7.23 -11.61
CA GLN A 145 -21.14 -8.41 -10.74
C GLN A 145 -21.82 -9.62 -11.38
N ASN A 146 -22.89 -9.40 -12.14
CA ASN A 146 -23.68 -10.49 -12.72
C ASN A 146 -23.11 -11.03 -14.04
N GLU A 147 -22.42 -10.19 -14.82
CA GLU A 147 -21.94 -10.58 -16.16
C GLU A 147 -20.42 -10.78 -16.19
N VAL A 148 -19.66 -9.87 -15.59
CA VAL A 148 -18.20 -9.83 -15.78
C VAL A 148 -17.47 -10.72 -14.78
N LEU A 149 -17.83 -10.66 -13.49
CA LEU A 149 -17.18 -11.47 -12.46
C LEU A 149 -17.30 -12.97 -12.70
N PRO A 150 -18.49 -13.53 -13.05
CA PRO A 150 -18.62 -14.96 -13.30
C PRO A 150 -17.79 -15.40 -14.50
N LYS A 151 -17.69 -14.55 -15.54
CA LYS A 151 -16.86 -14.87 -16.70
C LYS A 151 -15.36 -14.81 -16.38
N ILE A 152 -14.92 -13.87 -15.53
CA ILE A 152 -13.55 -13.88 -15.01
C ILE A 152 -13.29 -15.16 -14.22
N ASP A 153 -14.23 -15.58 -13.38
CA ASP A 153 -14.12 -16.80 -12.58
C ASP A 153 -13.98 -18.06 -13.45
N GLU A 154 -14.85 -18.18 -14.45
CA GLU A 154 -14.78 -19.24 -15.48
C GLU A 154 -13.43 -19.28 -16.19
N LEU A 155 -12.92 -18.13 -16.65
CA LEU A 155 -11.68 -18.07 -17.45
C LEU A 155 -10.40 -18.25 -16.60
N VAL A 156 -10.38 -17.69 -15.39
CA VAL A 156 -9.16 -17.58 -14.58
C VAL A 156 -9.11 -18.65 -13.50
N PHE A 157 -10.19 -18.86 -12.76
CA PHE A 157 -10.18 -19.59 -11.49
C PHE A 157 -10.77 -21.01 -11.58
N ALA A 158 -11.70 -21.28 -12.51
CA ALA A 158 -12.37 -22.58 -12.62
C ALA A 158 -11.42 -23.79 -12.79
N ASN A 159 -10.24 -23.56 -13.37
CA ASN A 159 -9.20 -24.57 -13.58
C ASN A 159 -7.91 -24.30 -12.80
N ALA A 160 -7.94 -23.43 -11.79
CA ALA A 160 -6.75 -23.12 -11.01
C ALA A 160 -6.38 -24.31 -10.10
N PRO A 161 -5.13 -24.83 -10.17
CA PRO A 161 -4.72 -25.90 -9.28
C PRO A 161 -4.71 -25.41 -7.83
N VAL A 162 -5.28 -26.22 -6.92
CA VAL A 162 -5.21 -25.97 -5.48
C VAL A 162 -3.78 -26.28 -5.03
N ILE A 163 -2.96 -25.25 -4.87
CA ILE A 163 -1.62 -25.38 -4.32
C ILE A 163 -1.73 -25.29 -2.79
N SER A 164 -1.56 -26.42 -2.11
CA SER A 164 -1.46 -26.46 -0.65
C SER A 164 -0.23 -25.67 -0.19
N LYS A 165 -0.39 -24.80 0.80
CA LYS A 165 0.76 -24.12 1.42
C LYS A 165 1.65 -25.18 2.08
N GLN A 166 2.94 -25.18 1.74
CA GLN A 166 3.93 -26.06 2.34
C GLN A 166 4.52 -25.40 3.59
N ALA A 167 4.86 -26.22 4.58
CA ALA A 167 5.57 -25.76 5.77
C ALA A 167 6.88 -25.05 5.38
N ILE A 168 7.13 -23.90 6.00
CA ILE A 168 8.32 -23.09 5.74
C ILE A 168 9.44 -23.53 6.68
N PHE A 169 10.58 -23.93 6.12
CA PHE A 169 11.76 -24.33 6.89
C PHE A 169 12.86 -23.26 6.93
N ASP A 170 12.80 -22.26 6.05
CA ASP A 170 13.77 -21.15 6.00
C ASP A 170 13.09 -19.82 6.33
N PHE A 171 13.47 -19.19 7.44
CA PHE A 171 12.82 -17.98 7.96
C PHE A 171 13.61 -16.71 7.57
N GLU A 172 13.03 -15.88 6.69
CA GLU A 172 13.61 -14.58 6.32
C GLU A 172 13.40 -13.54 7.45
N PHE A 173 12.23 -13.58 8.09
CA PHE A 173 11.81 -12.57 9.05
C PHE A 173 12.06 -12.97 10.49
N PHE A 174 12.23 -14.26 10.76
CA PHE A 174 12.49 -14.77 12.09
C PHE A 174 13.90 -15.36 12.18
N LYS A 175 14.48 -15.33 13.38
CA LYS A 175 15.69 -16.06 13.73
C LYS A 175 15.29 -17.12 14.74
N GLU A 176 15.48 -18.39 14.41
CA GLU A 176 15.19 -19.50 15.31
C GLU A 176 16.37 -19.74 16.25
N GLU A 177 16.07 -19.80 17.55
CA GLU A 177 17.02 -20.09 18.63
C GLU A 177 16.33 -21.05 19.61
N GLY A 178 16.51 -22.37 19.41
CA GLY A 178 16.01 -23.40 20.35
C GLY A 178 14.48 -23.42 20.51
N GLY A 179 13.72 -23.28 19.43
CA GLY A 179 12.24 -23.21 19.46
C GLY A 179 11.67 -21.83 19.81
N VAL A 180 12.54 -20.83 19.99
CA VAL A 180 12.15 -19.41 20.11
C VAL A 180 12.48 -18.70 18.81
N TYR A 181 11.46 -18.10 18.20
CA TYR A 181 11.58 -17.38 16.93
C TYR A 181 11.58 -15.87 17.21
N VAL A 182 12.75 -15.25 17.08
CA VAL A 182 12.94 -13.81 17.31
C VAL A 182 12.69 -13.04 16.01
N LEU A 183 11.79 -12.07 16.03
CA LEU A 183 11.50 -11.24 14.87
C LEU A 183 12.67 -10.32 14.54
N ARG A 184 13.21 -10.43 13.32
CA ARG A 184 14.27 -9.56 12.80
C ARG A 184 13.71 -8.17 12.53
N GLN A 185 14.22 -7.17 13.26
CA GLN A 185 13.84 -5.77 13.12
C GLN A 185 15.09 -4.93 12.78
N ASN A 186 15.05 -4.21 11.65
CA ASN A 186 16.13 -3.30 11.30
C ASN A 186 15.92 -1.96 12.04
N LYS A 187 16.52 -1.83 13.22
CA LYS A 187 16.42 -0.63 14.08
C LYS A 187 17.65 0.26 14.03
N ILE A 188 18.61 -0.04 13.14
CA ILE A 188 19.91 0.63 13.15
C ILE A 188 19.79 2.13 12.86
N GLY A 189 18.86 2.53 12.00
CA GLY A 189 18.57 3.94 11.72
C GLY A 189 18.10 4.69 12.97
N GLY A 190 17.24 4.07 13.78
CA GLY A 190 16.81 4.63 15.07
C GLY A 190 17.99 4.79 16.03
N LEU A 191 18.88 3.80 16.10
CA LEU A 191 20.07 3.86 16.94
C LEU A 191 21.01 5.00 16.53
N ILE A 192 21.25 5.18 15.22
CA ILE A 192 22.08 6.26 14.67
C ILE A 192 21.47 7.62 15.03
N VAL A 193 20.17 7.81 14.78
CA VAL A 193 19.47 9.04 15.16
C VAL A 193 19.56 9.28 16.67
N GLY A 194 19.44 8.22 17.46
CA GLY A 194 19.59 8.26 18.91
C GLY A 194 20.93 8.82 19.34
N PHE A 195 22.03 8.30 18.80
CA PHE A 195 23.38 8.77 19.11
C PHE A 195 23.65 10.18 18.60
N VAL A 196 23.14 10.56 17.43
CA VAL A 196 23.27 11.95 16.92
C VAL A 196 22.58 12.92 17.87
N MET A 197 21.37 12.61 18.35
CA MET A 197 20.64 13.47 19.28
C MET A 197 21.34 13.61 20.64
N ILE A 198 21.92 12.52 21.15
CA ILE A 198 22.76 12.56 22.35
C ILE A 198 24.01 13.42 22.11
N GLY A 199 24.66 13.25 20.96
CA GLY A 199 25.82 14.05 20.55
C GLY A 199 25.52 15.54 20.45
N ILE A 200 24.34 15.92 19.94
CA ILE A 200 23.88 17.32 19.92
C ILE A 200 23.79 17.88 21.34
N THR A 201 23.20 17.15 22.29
CA THR A 201 23.16 17.60 23.68
C THR A 201 24.55 17.76 24.28
N VAL A 202 25.47 16.82 24.03
CA VAL A 202 26.86 16.94 24.50
C VAL A 202 27.54 18.17 23.90
N ALA A 203 27.38 18.42 22.60
CA ALA A 203 27.95 19.60 21.95
C ALA A 203 27.39 20.91 22.52
N ILE A 204 26.10 20.97 22.84
CA ILE A 204 25.48 22.11 23.52
C ILE A 204 26.09 22.30 24.92
N LEU A 205 26.22 21.23 25.71
CA LEU A 205 26.76 21.30 27.07
C LEU A 205 28.24 21.68 27.13
N LEU A 206 29.00 21.43 26.05
CA LEU A 206 30.39 21.86 25.91
C LEU A 206 30.54 23.33 25.51
N ASN A 207 29.44 24.02 25.17
CA ASN A 207 29.46 25.42 24.77
C ASN A 207 28.76 26.28 25.86
N PRO A 208 29.52 26.86 26.81
CA PRO A 208 28.95 27.52 27.99
C PRO A 208 28.11 28.75 27.64
N ASP A 209 28.36 29.38 26.49
CA ASP A 209 27.66 30.58 26.03
C ASP A 209 26.34 30.27 25.30
N PHE A 210 26.02 28.99 25.10
CA PHE A 210 24.83 28.58 24.35
C PHE A 210 23.54 29.11 25.00
N MET A 211 22.84 29.99 24.28
CA MET A 211 21.56 30.59 24.69
C MET A 211 21.61 31.29 26.06
N MET A 212 22.72 31.95 26.42
CA MET A 212 22.81 32.67 27.70
C MET A 212 21.81 33.82 27.84
N GLU A 213 21.47 34.51 26.75
CA GLU A 213 20.55 35.66 26.73
C GLU A 213 19.07 35.25 26.68
N GLU A 214 18.79 33.95 26.55
CA GLU A 214 17.44 33.42 26.42
C GLU A 214 16.84 33.04 27.77
N ALA A 215 15.51 32.98 27.83
CA ALA A 215 14.80 32.55 29.04
C ALA A 215 15.27 31.16 29.50
N ALA A 216 15.49 31.00 30.81
CA ALA A 216 16.05 29.78 31.40
C ALA A 216 15.27 28.51 31.02
N PHE A 217 13.94 28.58 30.95
CA PHE A 217 13.09 27.47 30.52
C PHE A 217 13.37 27.04 29.08
N LYS A 218 13.46 28.00 28.14
CA LYS A 218 13.77 27.74 26.73
C LYS A 218 15.14 27.11 26.59
N ARG A 219 16.14 27.64 27.32
CA ARG A 219 17.50 27.08 27.37
C ARG A 219 17.50 25.62 27.83
N ILE A 220 16.88 25.33 28.96
CA ILE A 220 16.79 23.95 29.50
C ILE A 220 16.10 23.01 28.51
N LEU A 221 14.96 23.43 27.96
CA LEU A 221 14.21 22.62 27.01
C LEU A 221 15.05 22.29 25.77
N VAL A 222 15.65 23.30 25.12
CA VAL A 222 16.45 23.09 23.90
C VAL A 222 17.70 22.25 24.17
N THR A 223 18.34 22.40 25.33
CA THR A 223 19.53 21.62 25.70
C THR A 223 19.22 20.14 25.93
N TYR A 224 18.16 19.84 26.70
CA TYR A 224 17.89 18.47 27.17
C TYR A 224 16.82 17.72 26.37
N PHE A 225 16.00 18.39 25.56
CA PHE A 225 15.00 17.73 24.74
C PHE A 225 15.62 16.77 23.69
N PRO A 226 16.73 17.11 23.00
CA PRO A 226 17.42 16.17 22.13
C PRO A 226 17.90 14.93 22.89
N LEU A 227 18.42 15.08 24.11
CA LEU A 227 18.82 13.94 24.96
C LEU A 227 17.64 12.99 25.24
N ILE A 228 16.46 13.52 25.58
CA ILE A 228 15.27 12.71 25.82
C ILE A 228 14.90 11.92 24.56
N ILE A 229 14.86 12.58 23.39
CA ILE A 229 14.60 11.91 22.11
C ILE A 229 15.66 10.84 21.83
N GLY A 230 16.93 11.18 22.03
CA GLY A 230 18.06 10.29 21.80
C GLY A 230 17.98 9.02 22.64
N LEU A 231 17.70 9.17 23.94
CA LEU A 231 17.49 8.06 24.85
C LEU A 231 16.29 7.20 24.43
N VAL A 232 15.17 7.79 24.05
CA VAL A 232 13.98 7.03 23.57
C VAL A 232 14.34 6.15 22.38
N PHE A 233 15.07 6.67 21.39
CA PHE A 233 15.49 5.89 20.22
C PHE A 233 16.48 4.78 20.57
N VAL A 234 17.46 5.05 21.44
CA VAL A 234 18.40 4.03 21.93
C VAL A 234 17.67 2.93 22.71
N TYR A 235 16.74 3.28 23.60
CA TYR A 235 15.95 2.28 24.33
C TYR A 235 15.02 1.48 23.41
N ALA A 236 14.44 2.10 22.37
CA ALA A 236 13.61 1.41 21.39
C ALA A 236 14.41 0.36 20.60
N PHE A 237 15.71 0.55 20.40
CA PHE A 237 16.59 -0.43 19.75
C PHE A 237 16.56 -1.79 20.46
N PHE A 238 16.59 -1.80 21.80
CA PHE A 238 16.61 -3.02 22.61
C PHE A 238 15.24 -3.69 22.81
N SER A 239 14.15 -3.13 22.26
CA SER A 239 12.88 -3.85 22.25
C SER A 239 12.95 -5.07 21.33
N SER A 240 12.22 -6.14 21.64
CA SER A 240 12.20 -7.35 20.83
C SER A 240 10.82 -8.01 20.87
N LEU A 241 10.51 -8.75 19.81
CA LEU A 241 9.29 -9.53 19.70
C LEU A 241 9.67 -10.96 19.37
N LYS A 242 9.22 -11.89 20.20
CA LYS A 242 9.59 -13.32 20.11
C LYS A 242 8.34 -14.17 20.10
N PHE A 243 8.40 -15.28 19.38
CA PHE A 243 7.41 -16.33 19.41
C PHE A 243 8.07 -17.55 20.03
N ASP A 244 7.67 -17.88 21.25
CA ASP A 244 8.13 -19.07 21.94
C ASP A 244 7.18 -20.22 21.61
N LYS A 245 7.62 -21.14 20.76
CA LYS A 245 6.82 -22.29 20.34
C LYS A 245 6.70 -23.34 21.44
N ASN A 246 7.71 -23.45 22.31
CA ASN A 246 7.70 -24.41 23.42
C ASN A 246 6.66 -24.02 24.47
N GLN A 247 6.52 -22.72 24.73
CA GLN A 247 5.53 -22.19 25.68
C GLN A 247 4.19 -21.82 25.04
N GLY A 248 4.11 -21.76 23.71
CA GLY A 248 2.91 -21.31 23.00
C GLY A 248 2.60 -19.83 23.24
N LYS A 249 3.63 -18.97 23.28
CA LYS A 249 3.48 -17.55 23.67
C LYS A 249 4.17 -16.58 22.72
N VAL A 250 3.53 -15.44 22.47
CA VAL A 250 4.17 -14.24 21.92
C VAL A 250 4.69 -13.38 23.06
N ILE A 251 6.00 -13.17 23.09
CA ILE A 251 6.70 -12.39 24.11
C ILE A 251 7.14 -11.05 23.50
N HIS A 252 6.55 -9.96 23.96
CA HIS A 252 6.93 -8.61 23.58
C HIS A 252 7.72 -7.94 24.70
N SER A 253 8.99 -7.69 24.45
CA SER A 253 9.89 -7.01 25.38
C SER A 253 10.15 -5.57 24.95
N THR A 254 9.95 -4.63 25.86
CA THR A 254 10.18 -3.19 25.65
C THR A 254 11.18 -2.66 26.67
N PHE A 255 11.81 -1.52 26.37
CA PHE A 255 12.81 -0.88 27.24
C PHE A 255 13.98 -1.80 27.63
N GLY A 256 14.50 -2.55 26.65
CA GLY A 256 15.63 -3.46 26.84
C GLY A 256 15.41 -4.55 27.87
N GLY A 257 14.23 -5.18 27.88
CA GLY A 257 13.93 -6.27 28.82
C GLY A 257 13.09 -5.85 30.02
N ARG A 258 13.08 -4.57 30.40
CA ARG A 258 12.45 -4.13 31.66
C ARG A 258 10.95 -4.35 31.72
N LYS A 259 10.27 -4.24 30.59
CA LYS A 259 8.83 -4.51 30.50
C LYS A 259 8.59 -5.60 29.47
N VAL A 260 8.30 -6.79 29.99
CA VAL A 260 7.89 -7.95 29.21
C VAL A 260 6.37 -8.05 29.26
N THR A 261 5.75 -8.30 28.12
CA THR A 261 4.34 -8.65 28.05
C THR A 261 4.21 -9.92 27.23
N GLU A 262 3.50 -10.89 27.80
CA GLU A 262 3.29 -12.21 27.19
C GLU A 262 1.83 -12.33 26.75
N TYR A 263 1.63 -13.00 25.63
CA TYR A 263 0.32 -13.32 25.07
C TYR A 263 0.32 -14.79 24.67
N ALA A 264 -0.72 -15.54 25.00
CA ALA A 264 -0.84 -16.91 24.50
C ALA A 264 -1.07 -16.91 22.97
N PHE A 265 -0.62 -17.96 22.28
CA PHE A 265 -0.91 -18.13 20.86
C PHE A 265 -2.42 -18.28 20.59
N ASP A 266 -3.15 -18.87 21.53
CA ASP A 266 -4.60 -19.07 21.45
C ASP A 266 -5.37 -17.73 21.53
N ASP A 267 -4.80 -16.73 22.21
CA ASP A 267 -5.38 -15.38 22.30
C ASP A 267 -5.19 -14.58 21.01
N LEU A 268 -4.31 -15.01 20.11
CA LEU A 268 -4.06 -14.33 18.83
C LEU A 268 -5.17 -14.67 17.84
N ILE A 269 -6.05 -13.72 17.57
CA ILE A 269 -7.20 -13.96 16.69
C ILE A 269 -6.76 -13.96 15.22
N ARG A 270 -6.14 -12.87 14.76
CA ARG A 270 -5.73 -12.70 13.36
C ARG A 270 -4.60 -11.70 13.19
N PHE A 271 -4.00 -11.70 12.01
CA PHE A 271 -3.12 -10.64 11.56
C PHE A 271 -3.91 -9.59 10.77
N GLN A 272 -3.82 -8.33 11.19
CA GLN A 272 -4.37 -7.18 10.49
C GLN A 272 -3.27 -6.50 9.66
N ILE A 273 -3.58 -6.16 8.42
CA ILE A 273 -2.66 -5.49 7.50
C ILE A 273 -3.16 -4.06 7.29
N VAL A 274 -2.42 -3.09 7.81
CA VAL A 274 -2.83 -1.69 7.83
C VAL A 274 -1.92 -0.88 6.92
N ARG A 275 -2.50 -0.29 5.88
CA ARG A 275 -1.77 0.61 4.98
C ARG A 275 -1.65 1.99 5.61
N LYS A 276 -0.43 2.51 5.67
CA LYS A 276 -0.14 3.87 6.13
C LYS A 276 -0.04 4.81 4.93
N THR A 277 -0.72 5.93 5.04
CA THR A 277 -0.65 7.05 4.10
C THR A 277 -0.36 8.33 4.85
N THR A 278 0.62 9.09 4.41
CA THR A 278 0.98 10.39 4.94
C THR A 278 0.78 11.41 3.82
N ASN A 279 -0.04 12.44 4.03
CA ASN A 279 -0.39 13.42 3.00
C ASN A 279 -0.89 12.76 1.69
N LEU A 280 -1.75 11.74 1.80
CA LEU A 280 -2.29 10.94 0.69
C LEU A 280 -1.25 10.12 -0.11
N ILE A 281 0.03 10.18 0.29
CA ILE A 281 1.10 9.37 -0.28
C ILE A 281 1.27 8.11 0.57
N TYR A 282 1.36 6.95 -0.09
CA TYR A 282 1.61 5.68 0.58
C TYR A 282 3.00 5.70 1.26
N SER A 283 3.02 5.56 2.59
CA SER A 283 4.23 5.62 3.41
C SER A 283 4.68 4.25 3.92
N GLY A 284 3.85 3.22 3.79
CA GLY A 284 4.20 1.84 4.13
C GLY A 284 2.98 0.99 4.49
N THR A 285 3.22 -0.26 4.83
CA THR A 285 2.19 -1.16 5.37
C THR A 285 2.68 -1.79 6.66
N GLU A 286 1.83 -1.79 7.68
CA GLU A 286 2.11 -2.41 8.97
C GLU A 286 1.30 -3.70 9.12
N VAL A 287 1.94 -4.74 9.64
CA VAL A 287 1.27 -5.97 10.04
C VAL A 287 1.16 -5.98 11.55
N ASN A 288 -0.07 -6.06 12.04
CA ASN A 288 -0.43 -6.08 13.44
C ASN A 288 -1.02 -7.44 13.82
N ALA A 289 -0.71 -7.96 15.00
CA ALA A 289 -1.45 -9.06 15.59
C ALA A 289 -2.62 -8.49 16.41
N GLU A 290 -3.81 -9.01 16.18
CA GLU A 290 -4.98 -8.72 16.99
C GLU A 290 -5.15 -9.81 18.05
N ILE A 291 -5.10 -9.41 19.31
CA ILE A 291 -5.01 -10.29 20.48
C ILE A 291 -6.20 -10.00 21.39
N TYR A 292 -6.92 -11.05 21.78
CA TYR A 292 -7.95 -10.95 22.80
C TYR A 292 -7.29 -11.03 24.19
N LEU A 293 -7.72 -10.19 25.13
CA LEU A 293 -7.23 -10.22 26.51
C LEU A 293 -8.37 -10.72 27.42
N PRO A 294 -8.38 -12.01 27.81
CA PRO A 294 -9.47 -12.60 28.58
C PRO A 294 -9.74 -11.84 29.88
N ASP A 295 -8.68 -11.51 30.63
CA ASP A 295 -8.75 -10.83 31.92
C ASP A 295 -9.38 -9.43 31.85
N LYS A 296 -9.36 -8.80 30.67
CA LYS A 296 -9.84 -7.42 30.45
C LYS A 296 -11.00 -7.35 29.48
N ASN A 297 -11.47 -8.51 28.99
CA ASN A 297 -12.49 -8.65 27.96
C ASN A 297 -12.36 -7.60 26.85
N LYS A 298 -11.15 -7.46 26.29
CA LYS A 298 -10.86 -6.43 25.27
C LYS A 298 -9.90 -6.91 24.20
N MET A 299 -10.06 -6.34 23.01
CA MET A 299 -9.11 -6.51 21.92
C MET A 299 -7.92 -5.57 22.09
N LYS A 300 -6.72 -6.07 21.80
CA LYS A 300 -5.49 -5.31 21.74
C LYS A 300 -4.79 -5.57 20.41
N THR A 301 -4.29 -4.51 19.81
CA THR A 301 -3.47 -4.59 18.61
C THR A 301 -2.00 -4.49 19.00
N LEU A 302 -1.19 -5.43 18.55
CA LEU A 302 0.26 -5.44 18.72
C LEU A 302 0.92 -5.24 17.35
N SER A 303 1.70 -4.16 17.20
CA SER A 303 2.47 -3.95 15.97
C SER A 303 3.63 -4.94 15.89
N MET A 304 3.67 -5.70 14.81
CA MET A 304 4.68 -6.73 14.59
C MET A 304 5.83 -6.14 13.77
N LYS A 305 5.49 -5.67 12.57
CA LYS A 305 6.47 -5.22 11.58
C LYS A 305 5.86 -4.24 10.59
N SER A 306 6.66 -3.23 10.22
CA SER A 306 6.36 -2.32 9.11
C SER A 306 7.16 -2.71 7.87
N PHE A 307 6.55 -2.57 6.70
CA PHE A 307 7.11 -2.88 5.39
C PHE A 307 7.05 -1.67 4.47
N ILE A 308 8.15 -1.44 3.74
CA ILE A 308 8.21 -0.50 2.62
C ILE A 308 7.67 -1.25 1.39
N GLY A 309 6.35 -1.32 1.26
CA GLY A 309 5.66 -2.09 0.23
C GLY A 309 5.01 -3.39 0.75
N THR A 310 4.33 -4.11 -0.15
CA THR A 310 3.39 -5.18 0.21
C THR A 310 3.80 -6.57 -0.24
N LYS A 311 4.84 -6.70 -1.08
CA LYS A 311 5.27 -7.97 -1.69
C LYS A 311 5.76 -9.02 -0.68
N LYS A 312 6.35 -8.57 0.43
CA LYS A 312 6.97 -9.42 1.45
C LYS A 312 6.01 -9.83 2.57
N ILE A 313 4.78 -9.30 2.56
CA ILE A 313 3.82 -9.50 3.66
C ILE A 313 3.32 -10.94 3.68
N ASP A 314 2.98 -11.53 2.54
CA ASP A 314 2.52 -12.92 2.48
C ASP A 314 3.57 -13.88 3.06
N ARG A 315 4.85 -13.72 2.67
CA ARG A 315 5.94 -14.53 3.23
C ARG A 315 6.07 -14.36 4.75
N PHE A 316 5.98 -13.13 5.25
CA PHE A 316 5.98 -12.87 6.69
C PHE A 316 4.82 -13.55 7.41
N LEU A 317 3.61 -13.51 6.84
CA LEU A 317 2.43 -14.15 7.41
C LEU A 317 2.53 -15.67 7.38
N ASP A 318 3.06 -16.25 6.30
CA ASP A 318 3.25 -17.69 6.20
C ASP A 318 4.29 -18.17 7.23
N GLU A 319 5.39 -17.45 7.40
CA GLU A 319 6.38 -17.74 8.45
C GLU A 319 5.75 -17.65 9.85
N ALA A 320 5.02 -16.56 10.14
CA ALA A 320 4.36 -16.39 11.43
C ALA A 320 3.32 -17.49 11.71
N ASN A 321 2.51 -17.87 10.70
CA ASN A 321 1.53 -18.94 10.84
C ASN A 321 2.17 -20.32 10.99
N THR A 322 3.31 -20.57 10.34
CA THR A 322 4.11 -21.80 10.52
C THR A 322 4.61 -21.91 11.96
N ILE A 323 5.10 -20.81 12.54
CA ILE A 323 5.55 -20.77 13.94
C ILE A 323 4.38 -21.00 14.91
N LEU A 324 3.21 -20.44 14.60
CA LEU A 324 1.97 -20.62 15.36
C LEU A 324 1.32 -22.02 15.18
N GLY A 325 1.82 -22.85 14.26
CA GLY A 325 1.24 -24.17 13.97
C GLY A 325 -0.10 -24.14 13.23
N ARG A 326 -0.36 -23.08 12.46
CA ARG A 326 -1.62 -22.89 11.69
C ARG A 326 -1.53 -23.36 10.23
N ILE A 327 -0.34 -23.70 9.75
CA ILE A 327 -0.04 -24.17 8.39
C ILE A 327 0.93 -25.35 8.50
#